data_AF-A0A4U9DBD0-F1
#
_entry.id   AF-A0A4U9DBD0-F1
#
_cell.length_a   1.000
_cell.length_b   1.000
_cell.length_c   1.000
_cell.angle_alpha   90.00
_cell.angle_beta   90.00
_cell.angle_gamma   90.00
#
_symmetry.space_group_name_H-M   'P 1'
#
loop_
_entity.id
_entity.type
_entity.pdbx_description
1 polymer ?
#
loop_
_entity_poly.entity_id
_entity_poly.type
_entity_poly.pdbx_seq_one_letter_code
_entity_poly.pdbx_strand_id
1 'polypeptide(L)'
;MTAPSVEGPWSEPIAMGNGGFDPSLFHDSDGRKYYIYRPVGPRHHSDPHCTIVMQEYFPQTQTLAKTRKTLLPAPTCAIPKGRTCTRKEGWYYLLVAEGGTSYEHAVVVLRAKNIDGPYELSPEVTLMSSWHLPENPLQKSGHGSLLETHTGEWYMAYLVSRPQRLPGVPLLASGGRGYCSLGRETGITPVAWRDGWPVIEGGKHAAADGARPADDGKQSGDRAGVVRRVRRRSPRPGAANPAHSLR
;
A
#
# COMPACT_ATOMS: atom_id res chain seq x y z
N MET A 1 -20.96 -3.65 1.69
CA MET A 1 -21.46 -3.61 0.30
C MET A 1 -20.65 -4.58 -0.53
N THR A 2 -21.26 -5.15 -1.57
CA THR A 2 -20.59 -6.02 -2.57
C THR A 2 -21.15 -5.70 -3.96
N ALA A 3 -20.38 -6.02 -5.02
CA ALA A 3 -20.81 -5.85 -6.40
C ALA A 3 -20.20 -6.95 -7.30
N PRO A 4 -20.87 -7.35 -8.40
CA PRO A 4 -20.29 -8.29 -9.37
C PRO A 4 -19.19 -7.65 -10.25
N SER A 5 -19.18 -6.32 -10.36
CA SER A 5 -18.17 -5.51 -11.06
C SER A 5 -17.77 -4.30 -10.20
N VAL A 6 -16.57 -3.76 -10.41
CA VAL A 6 -16.09 -2.54 -9.73
C VAL A 6 -16.98 -1.32 -10.01
N GLU A 7 -17.62 -1.29 -11.19
CA GLU A 7 -18.57 -0.25 -11.60
C GLU A 7 -19.97 -0.44 -11.00
N GLY A 8 -20.22 -1.58 -10.33
CA GLY A 8 -21.49 -1.91 -9.70
C GLY A 8 -22.35 -2.89 -10.53
N PRO A 9 -23.66 -2.96 -10.23
CA PRO A 9 -24.35 -2.26 -9.15
C PRO A 9 -23.85 -2.72 -7.76
N TRP A 10 -23.66 -1.77 -6.85
CA TRP A 10 -23.29 -2.07 -5.46
C TRP A 10 -24.55 -2.37 -4.64
N SER A 11 -24.44 -3.34 -3.73
CA SER A 11 -25.49 -3.64 -2.76
C SER A 11 -25.65 -2.54 -1.72
N GLU A 12 -26.78 -2.56 -1.00
CA GLU A 12 -26.93 -1.83 0.26
C GLU A 12 -25.79 -2.17 1.26
N PRO A 13 -25.44 -1.24 2.17
CA PRO A 13 -24.42 -1.47 3.18
C PRO A 13 -24.86 -2.52 4.19
N ILE A 14 -23.92 -3.37 4.59
CA ILE A 14 -24.08 -4.32 5.69
C ILE A 14 -23.46 -3.68 6.92
N ALA A 15 -24.27 -3.39 7.93
CA ALA A 15 -23.80 -2.82 9.18
C ALA A 15 -23.02 -3.87 9.99
N MET A 16 -21.74 -3.59 10.25
CA MET A 16 -20.88 -4.50 11.02
C MET A 16 -21.06 -4.38 12.54
N GLY A 17 -21.81 -3.38 13.02
CA GLY A 17 -22.15 -3.20 14.43
C GLY A 17 -20.96 -2.91 15.34
N ASN A 18 -19.79 -2.60 14.79
CA ASN A 18 -18.57 -2.31 15.53
C ASN A 18 -18.13 -0.85 15.35
N GLY A 19 -17.74 -0.20 16.45
CA GLY A 19 -17.08 1.10 16.42
C GLY A 19 -15.60 0.94 16.08
N GLY A 20 -15.10 1.67 15.09
CA GLY A 20 -13.69 1.55 14.66
C GLY A 20 -13.33 2.36 13.43
N PHE A 21 -12.05 2.35 13.09
CA PHE A 21 -11.51 2.91 11.85
C PHE A 21 -10.77 1.85 11.04
N ASP A 22 -10.27 2.24 9.85
CA ASP A 22 -9.54 1.43 8.84
C ASP A 22 -9.95 -0.05 8.81
N PRO A 23 -11.21 -0.38 8.50
CA PRO A 23 -11.61 -1.77 8.37
C PRO A 23 -10.97 -2.41 7.14
N SER A 24 -10.56 -3.66 7.28
CA SER A 24 -10.05 -4.50 6.19
C SER A 24 -10.72 -5.87 6.27
N LEU A 25 -11.19 -6.38 5.13
CA LEU A 25 -11.74 -7.73 5.02
C LEU A 25 -10.69 -8.64 4.38
N PHE A 26 -10.18 -9.59 5.15
CA PHE A 26 -9.24 -10.60 4.69
C PHE A 26 -9.99 -11.86 4.29
N HIS A 27 -9.62 -12.42 3.14
CA HIS A 27 -10.18 -13.65 2.58
C HIS A 27 -9.12 -14.73 2.70
N ASP A 28 -9.34 -15.74 3.54
CA ASP A 28 -8.36 -16.80 3.73
C ASP A 28 -8.56 -17.93 2.71
N SER A 29 -7.52 -18.75 2.52
CA SER A 29 -7.52 -19.84 1.55
C SER A 29 -8.43 -21.01 1.93
N ASP A 30 -8.84 -21.10 3.21
CA ASP A 30 -9.81 -22.09 3.68
C ASP A 30 -11.28 -21.65 3.48
N GLY A 31 -11.49 -20.48 2.87
CA GLY A 31 -12.80 -19.91 2.58
C GLY A 31 -13.36 -18.98 3.67
N ARG A 32 -12.75 -18.97 4.87
CA ARG A 32 -13.14 -18.09 5.97
C ARG A 32 -12.79 -16.64 5.66
N LYS A 33 -13.50 -15.71 6.31
CA LYS A 33 -13.30 -14.28 6.12
C LYS A 33 -13.13 -13.60 7.46
N TYR A 34 -12.21 -12.65 7.51
CA TYR A 34 -11.83 -12.00 8.75
C TYR A 34 -11.90 -10.50 8.60
N TYR A 35 -12.71 -9.86 9.44
CA TYR A 35 -12.83 -8.42 9.54
C TYR A 35 -11.82 -7.91 10.56
N ILE A 36 -10.82 -7.20 10.07
CA ILE A 36 -9.70 -6.68 10.86
C ILE A 36 -9.86 -5.16 10.94
N TYR A 37 -9.97 -4.63 12.15
CA TYR A 37 -10.20 -3.19 12.36
C TYR A 37 -9.49 -2.68 13.64
N ARG A 38 -9.42 -1.35 13.83
CA ARG A 38 -8.96 -0.71 15.08
C ARG A 38 -10.21 -0.25 15.79
N PRO A 39 -10.48 -0.75 16.99
CA PRO A 39 -11.62 -0.28 17.75
C PRO A 39 -11.40 1.17 18.18
N VAL A 40 -12.48 1.95 18.25
CA VAL A 40 -12.44 3.25 18.93
C VAL A 40 -12.57 2.98 20.43
N GLY A 41 -11.56 3.38 21.20
CA GLY A 41 -11.66 3.42 22.66
C GLY A 41 -12.60 4.56 23.10
N PRO A 42 -13.16 4.50 24.32
CA PRO A 42 -14.06 5.54 24.83
C PRO A 42 -13.41 6.94 24.97
N ARG A 43 -12.08 7.07 24.82
CA ARG A 43 -11.31 8.31 25.09
C ARG A 43 -10.74 9.00 23.83
N HIS A 44 -11.51 9.11 22.75
CA HIS A 44 -11.12 9.77 21.49
C HIS A 44 -10.08 9.03 20.63
N HIS A 45 -9.90 9.53 19.40
CA HIS A 45 -9.02 9.04 18.32
C HIS A 45 -7.53 8.90 18.70
N SER A 46 -7.13 9.50 19.83
CA SER A 46 -5.77 9.60 20.35
C SER A 46 -5.48 8.65 21.53
N ASP A 47 -6.37 7.70 21.84
CA ASP A 47 -6.11 6.70 22.88
C ASP A 47 -4.80 5.93 22.57
N PRO A 48 -3.77 6.00 23.43
CA PRO A 48 -2.49 5.32 23.22
C PRO A 48 -2.60 3.78 23.32
N HIS A 49 -3.71 3.23 23.84
CA HIS A 49 -3.96 1.78 23.87
C HIS A 49 -4.57 1.29 22.54
N CYS A 50 -3.90 1.63 21.45
CA CYS A 50 -4.30 1.23 20.11
C CYS A 50 -4.07 -0.27 19.92
N THR A 51 -5.15 -1.03 19.78
CA THR A 51 -5.09 -2.46 19.43
C THR A 51 -5.56 -2.69 18.01
N ILE A 52 -5.05 -3.75 17.41
CA ILE A 52 -5.62 -4.31 16.19
C ILE A 52 -6.45 -5.52 16.59
N VAL A 53 -7.71 -5.54 16.19
CA VAL A 53 -8.62 -6.65 16.50
C VAL A 53 -9.15 -7.29 15.23
N MET A 54 -9.57 -8.55 15.38
CA MET A 54 -10.13 -9.36 14.32
C MET A 54 -11.40 -10.05 14.82
N GLN A 55 -12.40 -10.12 13.95
CA GLN A 55 -13.59 -10.96 14.08
C GLN A 55 -13.77 -11.75 12.79
N GLU A 56 -14.19 -13.01 12.89
CA GLU A 56 -14.64 -13.74 11.70
C GLU A 56 -15.92 -13.10 11.17
N TYR A 57 -16.00 -12.96 9.85
CA TYR A 57 -17.18 -12.49 9.13
C TYR A 57 -17.85 -13.68 8.45
N PHE A 58 -19.15 -13.84 8.67
CA PHE A 58 -19.96 -14.91 8.10
C PHE A 58 -20.81 -14.36 6.95
N PRO A 59 -20.46 -14.64 5.67
CA PRO A 59 -21.19 -14.11 4.52
C PRO A 59 -22.66 -14.53 4.47
N GLN A 60 -22.97 -15.74 4.95
CA GLN A 60 -24.32 -16.32 4.89
C GLN A 60 -25.30 -15.56 5.77
N THR A 61 -24.84 -15.12 6.95
CA THR A 61 -25.65 -14.37 7.91
C THR A 61 -25.36 -12.88 7.88
N GLN A 62 -24.35 -12.44 7.13
CA GLN A 62 -23.88 -11.05 7.06
C GLN A 62 -23.52 -10.45 8.42
N THR A 63 -22.96 -11.27 9.32
CA THR A 63 -22.64 -10.88 10.69
C THR A 63 -21.18 -11.17 11.03
N LEU A 64 -20.69 -10.49 12.07
CA LEU A 64 -19.41 -10.79 12.71
C LEU A 64 -19.60 -11.79 13.85
N ALA A 65 -18.58 -12.60 14.11
CA ALA A 65 -18.48 -13.40 15.32
C ALA A 65 -18.65 -12.54 16.57
N LYS A 66 -19.36 -13.04 17.60
CA LYS A 66 -19.64 -12.28 18.82
C LYS A 66 -18.38 -11.88 19.61
N THR A 67 -17.32 -12.66 19.48
CA THR A 67 -16.05 -12.44 20.17
C THR A 67 -15.02 -11.83 19.22
N ARG A 68 -14.22 -10.91 19.75
CA ARG A 68 -13.07 -10.33 19.05
C ARG A 68 -11.77 -10.93 19.56
N LYS A 69 -10.81 -11.15 18.66
CA LYS A 69 -9.42 -11.49 19.00
C LYS A 69 -8.54 -10.26 18.86
N THR A 70 -7.66 -10.02 19.83
CA THR A 70 -6.63 -8.97 19.73
C THR A 70 -5.41 -9.54 19.03
N LEU A 71 -5.06 -9.01 17.87
CA LEU A 71 -3.89 -9.44 17.10
C LEU A 71 -2.60 -8.77 17.59
N LEU A 72 -2.69 -7.47 17.89
CA LEU A 72 -1.57 -6.67 18.37
C LEU A 72 -1.96 -5.95 19.67
N PRO A 73 -1.43 -6.36 20.84
CA PRO A 73 -1.48 -5.53 22.03
C PRO A 73 -0.47 -4.37 21.92
N ALA A 74 -0.83 -3.21 22.46
CA ALA A 74 0.13 -2.12 22.67
C ALA A 74 1.24 -2.59 23.64
N PRO A 75 2.52 -2.18 23.50
CA PRO A 75 3.06 -1.10 22.69
C PRO A 75 3.99 -1.61 21.57
N THR A 76 3.64 -2.72 20.91
CA THR A 76 4.41 -3.23 19.74
C THR A 76 4.63 -2.14 18.69
N CYS A 77 3.72 -1.16 18.67
CA CYS A 77 3.55 -0.08 17.72
C CYS A 77 3.09 1.18 18.48
N ALA A 78 3.58 2.38 18.14
CA ALA A 78 3.25 3.61 18.89
C ALA A 78 1.81 4.09 18.65
N ILE A 79 1.36 4.11 17.39
CA ILE A 79 -0.01 4.50 17.00
C ILE A 79 -0.47 3.62 15.82
N PRO A 80 -0.68 2.30 16.01
CA PRO A 80 -1.05 1.39 14.94
C PRO A 80 -2.41 1.75 14.31
N LYS A 81 -2.43 2.00 13.00
CA LYS A 81 -3.58 2.34 12.14
C LYS A 81 -3.41 1.60 10.81
N GLY A 82 -4.46 1.14 10.14
CA GLY A 82 -4.28 0.27 8.96
C GLY A 82 -3.68 -1.10 9.33
N ARG A 83 -4.06 -2.15 8.61
CA ARG A 83 -3.92 -3.54 9.06
C ARG A 83 -4.23 -4.53 7.95
N THR A 84 -3.86 -4.19 6.72
CA THR A 84 -4.07 -5.11 5.60
C THR A 84 -3.35 -6.41 5.93
N CYS A 85 -4.05 -7.53 5.74
CA CYS A 85 -3.48 -8.85 5.94
C CYS A 85 -3.27 -9.51 4.59
N THR A 86 -2.11 -10.13 4.43
CA THR A 86 -1.74 -10.86 3.21
C THR A 86 -1.12 -12.19 3.60
N ARG A 87 -1.45 -13.25 2.88
CA ARG A 87 -0.88 -14.58 3.11
C ARG A 87 0.18 -14.88 2.05
N LYS A 88 1.36 -15.34 2.46
CA LYS A 88 2.41 -15.83 1.57
C LYS A 88 3.20 -16.95 2.25
N GLU A 89 3.44 -18.05 1.54
CA GLU A 89 4.31 -19.16 1.99
C GLU A 89 4.04 -19.65 3.42
N GLY A 90 2.76 -19.81 3.77
CA GLY A 90 2.34 -20.29 5.09
C GLY A 90 2.54 -19.29 6.24
N TRP A 91 2.68 -18.01 5.92
CA TRP A 91 2.68 -16.89 6.86
C TRP A 91 1.54 -15.93 6.57
N TYR A 92 0.97 -15.36 7.64
CA TYR A 92 0.10 -14.21 7.60
C TYR A 92 0.92 -12.97 7.89
N TYR A 93 0.97 -12.03 6.97
CA TYR A 93 1.62 -10.73 7.12
C TYR A 93 0.58 -9.69 7.46
N LEU A 94 0.83 -8.91 8.50
CA LEU A 94 0.00 -7.81 8.94
C LEU A 94 0.76 -6.51 8.72
N LEU A 95 0.28 -5.67 7.80
CA LEU A 95 0.85 -4.35 7.52
C LEU A 95 0.13 -3.31 8.35
N VAL A 96 0.88 -2.59 9.17
CA VAL A 96 0.34 -1.56 10.05
C VAL A 96 0.99 -0.22 9.74
N ALA A 97 0.18 0.82 9.66
CA ALA A 97 0.64 2.20 9.60
C ALA A 97 0.86 2.75 11.01
N GLU A 98 1.94 3.51 11.19
CA GLU A 98 2.31 4.08 12.49
C GLU A 98 2.77 5.53 12.39
N GLY A 99 2.96 6.19 13.54
CA GLY A 99 3.37 7.59 13.64
C GLY A 99 2.27 8.60 13.31
N GLY A 100 1.10 8.13 12.88
CA GLY A 100 0.02 8.98 12.36
C GLY A 100 0.29 9.43 10.93
N THR A 101 -0.74 9.95 10.25
CA THR A 101 -0.66 10.28 8.80
C THR A 101 0.09 11.59 8.49
N SER A 102 0.91 12.09 9.42
CA SER A 102 1.72 13.30 9.28
C SER A 102 3.13 12.95 8.78
N TYR A 103 4.17 13.72 9.14
CA TYR A 103 5.53 13.52 8.67
C TYR A 103 6.23 12.32 9.30
N GLU A 104 5.75 11.83 10.44
CA GLU A 104 6.22 10.65 11.17
C GLU A 104 5.65 9.34 10.60
N HIS A 105 4.83 9.41 9.55
CA HIS A 105 4.11 8.27 9.01
C HIS A 105 5.06 7.15 8.57
N ALA A 106 4.67 5.92 8.89
CA ALA A 106 5.45 4.73 8.55
C ALA A 106 4.54 3.55 8.19
N VAL A 107 5.11 2.56 7.50
CA VAL A 107 4.58 1.20 7.39
C VAL A 107 5.50 0.28 8.18
N VAL A 108 4.91 -0.51 9.07
CA VAL A 108 5.55 -1.64 9.75
C VAL A 108 4.90 -2.93 9.26
N VAL A 109 5.65 -4.02 9.32
CA VAL A 109 5.15 -5.35 8.95
C VAL A 109 5.43 -6.33 10.06
N LEU A 110 4.41 -7.12 10.40
CA LEU A 110 4.50 -8.24 11.31
C LEU A 110 4.09 -9.51 10.59
N ARG A 111 4.48 -10.68 11.10
CA ARG A 111 4.01 -11.96 10.57
C ARG A 111 3.66 -12.98 11.64
N ALA A 112 2.80 -13.93 11.32
CA ALA A 112 2.42 -15.04 12.20
C ALA A 112 2.16 -16.32 11.41
N LYS A 113 2.30 -17.49 12.06
CA LYS A 113 1.91 -18.77 11.47
C LYS A 113 0.40 -19.02 11.49
N ASN A 114 -0.29 -18.42 12.44
CA ASN A 114 -1.75 -18.45 12.54
C ASN A 114 -2.30 -17.03 12.36
N ILE A 115 -3.48 -16.90 11.77
CA ILE A 115 -4.13 -15.60 11.52
C ILE A 115 -4.35 -14.81 12.83
N ASP A 116 -4.54 -15.49 13.95
CA ASP A 116 -4.72 -14.91 15.28
C ASP A 116 -3.42 -14.75 16.08
N GLY A 117 -2.27 -14.97 15.46
CA GLY A 117 -0.96 -14.72 16.04
C GLY A 117 -0.33 -15.94 16.74
N PRO A 118 0.66 -15.71 17.63
CA PRO A 118 1.26 -14.39 17.92
C PRO A 118 1.99 -13.83 16.69
N TYR A 119 1.93 -12.51 16.52
CA TYR A 119 2.64 -11.81 15.46
C TYR A 119 4.02 -11.37 15.92
N GLU A 120 5.06 -11.71 15.16
CA GLU A 120 6.42 -11.20 15.35
C GLU A 120 6.64 -9.96 14.46
N LEU A 121 7.35 -8.96 15.00
CA LEU A 121 7.73 -7.75 14.27
C LEU A 121 8.89 -8.05 13.31
N SER A 122 8.87 -7.44 12.13
CA SER A 122 10.00 -7.52 11.20
C SER A 122 11.31 -7.05 11.85
N PRO A 123 12.45 -7.72 11.59
CA PRO A 123 13.75 -7.29 12.08
C PRO A 123 14.15 -5.90 11.57
N GLU A 124 13.59 -5.48 10.43
CA GLU A 124 13.82 -4.16 9.83
C GLU A 124 13.01 -3.04 10.51
N VAL A 125 12.09 -3.41 11.43
CA VAL A 125 11.12 -2.58 12.17
C VAL A 125 10.18 -1.78 11.26
N THR A 126 10.72 -0.90 10.44
CA THR A 126 10.01 -0.07 9.46
C THR A 126 10.26 -0.59 8.04
N LEU A 127 9.18 -0.87 7.32
CA LEU A 127 9.20 -1.20 5.90
C LEU A 127 9.33 0.08 5.05
N MET A 128 8.61 1.15 5.41
CA MET A 128 8.65 2.44 4.71
C MET A 128 8.44 3.62 5.66
N SER A 129 9.24 4.67 5.52
CA SER A 129 8.96 6.01 6.07
C SER A 129 9.85 7.06 5.40
N SER A 130 9.30 8.23 5.07
CA SER A 130 10.08 9.40 4.63
C SER A 130 10.48 10.32 5.79
N TRP A 131 10.14 9.97 7.04
CA TRP A 131 10.37 10.83 8.21
C TRP A 131 11.84 11.25 8.37
N HIS A 132 12.76 10.30 8.19
CA HIS A 132 14.20 10.50 8.35
C HIS A 132 14.88 11.30 7.21
N LEU A 133 14.15 11.60 6.13
CA LEU A 133 14.65 12.33 4.95
C LEU A 133 13.83 13.60 4.73
N PRO A 134 14.05 14.67 5.53
CA PRO A 134 13.26 15.89 5.43
C PRO A 134 13.29 16.56 4.06
N GLU A 135 14.37 16.37 3.29
CA GLU A 135 14.59 16.89 1.94
C GLU A 135 13.86 16.11 0.85
N ASN A 136 13.45 14.86 1.10
CA ASN A 136 12.76 14.05 0.10
C ASN A 136 11.46 14.75 -0.34
N PRO A 137 11.21 14.96 -1.65
CA PRO A 137 9.99 15.61 -2.14
C PRO A 137 8.72 14.80 -1.85
N LEU A 138 8.85 13.51 -1.57
CA LEU A 138 7.78 12.58 -1.24
C LEU A 138 7.79 12.30 0.26
N GLN A 139 6.89 12.95 1.00
CA GLN A 139 6.77 12.86 2.45
C GLN A 139 5.55 12.05 2.88
N LYS A 140 5.43 11.80 4.20
CA LYS A 140 4.27 11.15 4.82
C LYS A 140 3.97 9.74 4.28
N SER A 141 4.98 9.07 3.71
CA SER A 141 4.85 7.75 3.10
C SER A 141 4.42 6.70 4.13
N GLY A 142 3.24 6.11 3.97
CA GLY A 142 2.71 5.16 4.94
C GLY A 142 1.39 4.53 4.50
N HIS A 143 0.73 3.80 5.40
CA HIS A 143 -0.56 3.14 5.13
C HIS A 143 -0.51 2.23 3.89
N GLY A 144 0.46 1.32 3.87
CA GLY A 144 0.73 0.44 2.74
C GLY A 144 -0.24 -0.74 2.60
N SER A 145 -0.39 -1.23 1.38
CA SER A 145 -1.02 -2.49 1.04
C SER A 145 -0.14 -3.26 0.06
N LEU A 146 0.20 -4.50 0.39
CA LEU A 146 0.89 -5.40 -0.53
C LEU A 146 -0.08 -5.91 -1.60
N LEU A 147 0.46 -6.15 -2.79
CA LEU A 147 -0.20 -6.88 -3.85
C LEU A 147 0.83 -7.72 -4.61
N GLU A 148 0.39 -8.89 -5.04
CA GLU A 148 1.12 -9.75 -5.97
C GLU A 148 0.46 -9.63 -7.34
N THR A 149 1.27 -9.43 -8.38
CA THR A 149 0.79 -9.40 -9.76
C THR A 149 0.56 -10.83 -10.27
N HIS A 150 -0.16 -10.95 -11.38
CA HIS A 150 -0.32 -12.24 -12.09
C HIS A 150 1.02 -12.82 -12.63
N THR A 151 2.09 -12.02 -12.65
CA THR A 151 3.45 -12.42 -13.03
C THR A 151 4.31 -12.84 -11.83
N GLY A 152 3.77 -12.81 -10.60
CA GLY A 152 4.49 -13.14 -9.37
C GLY A 152 5.39 -12.01 -8.85
N GLU A 153 5.28 -10.81 -9.42
CA GLU A 153 5.98 -9.63 -8.92
C GLU A 153 5.21 -9.02 -7.76
N TRP A 154 5.92 -8.49 -6.77
CA TRP A 154 5.31 -7.88 -5.60
C TRP A 154 5.45 -6.37 -5.63
N TYR A 155 4.38 -5.69 -5.25
CA TYR A 155 4.35 -4.24 -5.11
C TYR A 155 3.67 -3.86 -3.79
N MET A 156 3.96 -2.64 -3.34
CA MET A 156 3.21 -2.00 -2.27
C MET A 156 2.63 -0.68 -2.79
N ALA A 157 1.31 -0.54 -2.72
CA ALA A 157 0.66 0.75 -2.84
C ALA A 157 0.63 1.42 -1.46
N TYR A 158 0.84 2.74 -1.39
CA TYR A 158 0.91 3.49 -0.14
C TYR A 158 0.47 4.94 -0.35
N LEU A 159 0.11 5.64 0.73
CA LEU A 159 -0.15 7.07 0.65
C LEU A 159 1.15 7.86 0.75
N VAL A 160 1.21 9.01 0.07
CA VAL A 160 2.35 9.93 0.07
C VAL A 160 1.86 11.37 -0.09
N SER A 161 2.67 12.37 0.26
CA SER A 161 2.32 13.77 0.05
C SER A 161 3.52 14.57 -0.47
N ARG A 162 3.26 15.54 -1.35
CA ARG A 162 4.25 16.48 -1.85
C ARG A 162 4.10 17.86 -1.16
N PRO A 163 4.91 18.18 -0.15
CA PRO A 163 4.81 19.46 0.53
C PRO A 163 5.38 20.61 -0.30
N GLN A 164 4.64 21.72 -0.34
CA GLN A 164 5.17 23.02 -0.72
C GLN A 164 6.05 23.52 0.42
N ARG A 165 7.34 23.73 0.13
CA ARG A 165 8.34 24.18 1.10
C ARG A 165 8.27 25.70 1.26
N LEU A 166 8.52 26.16 2.47
CA LEU A 166 8.63 27.60 2.77
C LEU A 166 10.09 28.05 2.60
N PRO A 167 10.41 28.94 1.65
CA PRO A 167 11.77 29.44 1.48
C PRO A 167 12.31 30.07 2.77
N GLY A 168 13.55 29.74 3.12
CA GLY A 168 14.22 30.27 4.32
C GLY A 168 13.79 29.65 5.65
N VAL A 169 12.80 28.75 5.67
CA VAL A 169 12.39 28.04 6.89
C VAL A 169 13.13 26.70 6.98
N PRO A 170 13.86 26.41 8.08
CA PRO A 170 14.52 25.13 8.26
C PRO A 170 13.52 23.96 8.23
N LEU A 171 13.84 22.88 7.51
CA LEU A 171 12.93 21.76 7.30
C LEU A 171 12.48 21.07 8.59
N LEU A 172 13.30 21.12 9.65
CA LEU A 172 13.01 20.51 10.95
C LEU A 172 12.38 21.49 11.95
N ALA A 173 12.18 22.76 11.59
CA ALA A 173 11.43 23.68 12.42
C ALA A 173 9.94 23.30 12.46
N SER A 174 9.20 23.79 13.46
CA SER A 174 7.74 23.62 13.51
C SER A 174 7.10 24.19 12.23
N GLY A 175 6.34 23.36 11.50
CA GLY A 175 5.78 23.71 10.18
C GLY A 175 6.80 23.74 9.03
N GLY A 176 8.10 23.58 9.31
CA GLY A 176 9.18 23.70 8.33
C GLY A 176 9.19 22.60 7.27
N ARG A 177 8.57 21.44 7.55
CA ARG A 177 8.40 20.39 6.53
C ARG A 177 7.42 20.77 5.41
N GLY A 178 6.65 21.84 5.58
CA GLY A 178 5.81 22.43 4.55
C GLY A 178 4.35 22.00 4.61
N TYR A 179 3.58 22.37 3.58
CA TYR A 179 2.13 22.15 3.51
C TYR A 179 1.75 21.45 2.20
N CYS A 180 0.82 20.50 2.27
CA CYS A 180 0.44 19.66 1.13
C CYS A 180 -0.93 20.11 0.60
N SER A 181 -0.95 21.09 -0.30
CA SER A 181 -2.19 21.62 -0.90
C SER A 181 -2.98 20.56 -1.69
N LEU A 182 -2.30 19.57 -2.26
CA LEU A 182 -2.90 18.41 -2.92
C LEU A 182 -3.37 17.31 -1.94
N GLY A 183 -3.16 17.49 -0.64
CA GLY A 183 -3.50 16.50 0.38
C GLY A 183 -2.57 15.28 0.34
N ARG A 184 -3.18 14.08 0.29
CA ARG A 184 -2.48 12.79 0.25
C ARG A 184 -2.77 12.12 -1.08
N GLU A 185 -1.71 11.70 -1.74
CA GLU A 185 -1.66 11.08 -3.05
C GLU A 185 -1.31 9.59 -2.88
N THR A 186 -1.36 8.82 -3.96
CA THR A 186 -1.01 7.39 -3.95
C THR A 186 0.32 7.16 -4.66
N GLY A 187 1.22 6.45 -4.01
CA GLY A 187 2.46 5.92 -4.60
C GLY A 187 2.40 4.40 -4.73
N ILE A 188 3.27 3.85 -5.56
CA ILE A 188 3.49 2.41 -5.71
C ILE A 188 4.99 2.14 -5.83
N THR A 189 5.47 1.10 -5.16
CA THR A 189 6.88 0.70 -5.19
C THR A 189 7.00 -0.81 -5.37
N PRO A 190 8.02 -1.30 -6.10
CA PRO A 190 8.33 -2.73 -6.11
C PRO A 190 8.75 -3.22 -4.71
N VAL A 191 8.47 -4.48 -4.44
CA VAL A 191 8.79 -5.19 -3.20
C VAL A 191 9.52 -6.48 -3.54
N ALA A 192 10.69 -6.66 -2.95
CA ALA A 192 11.41 -7.92 -2.95
C ALA A 192 11.12 -8.69 -1.65
N TRP A 193 11.38 -9.99 -1.66
CA TRP A 193 11.31 -10.84 -0.46
C TRP A 193 12.69 -11.34 -0.09
N ARG A 194 13.11 -11.12 1.15
CA ARG A 194 14.41 -11.57 1.71
C ARG A 194 14.16 -12.20 3.07
N ASP A 195 14.66 -13.42 3.26
CA ASP A 195 14.51 -14.17 4.52
C ASP A 195 13.05 -14.25 5.03
N GLY A 196 12.11 -14.35 4.08
CA GLY A 196 10.67 -14.40 4.37
C GLY A 196 10.06 -13.08 4.84
N TRP A 197 10.69 -11.94 4.56
CA TRP A 197 10.17 -10.60 4.85
C TRP A 197 10.12 -9.73 3.59
N PRO A 198 9.10 -8.85 3.44
CA PRO A 198 9.07 -7.90 2.35
C PRO A 198 10.09 -6.79 2.60
N VAL A 199 10.75 -6.35 1.54
CA VAL A 199 11.74 -5.27 1.52
C VAL A 199 11.46 -4.38 0.33
N ILE A 200 11.53 -3.07 0.53
CA ILE A 200 11.36 -2.09 -0.56
C ILE A 200 12.68 -1.94 -1.30
N GLU A 201 12.64 -2.13 -2.60
CA GLU A 201 13.79 -1.92 -3.47
C GLU A 201 14.05 -0.41 -3.64
N GLY A 202 15.32 0.01 -3.61
CA GLY A 202 15.68 1.43 -3.68
C GLY A 202 15.65 2.18 -2.34
N GLY A 203 15.18 1.56 -1.25
CA GLY A 203 15.27 2.10 0.11
C GLY A 203 13.92 2.19 0.83
N LYS A 204 13.97 2.39 2.16
CA LYS A 204 12.77 2.42 3.03
C LYS A 204 12.00 3.76 2.98
N HIS A 205 11.94 4.41 1.84
CA HIS A 205 11.27 5.71 1.68
C HIS A 205 10.61 5.80 0.29
N ALA A 206 9.67 6.74 0.13
CA ALA A 206 9.06 6.97 -1.17
C ALA A 206 10.08 7.57 -2.16
N ALA A 207 10.19 7.01 -3.36
CA ALA A 207 11.04 7.50 -4.45
C ALA A 207 10.19 7.94 -5.65
N ALA A 208 10.63 9.00 -6.35
CA ALA A 208 9.91 9.56 -7.50
C ALA A 208 10.08 8.71 -8.77
N ASP A 209 11.25 8.10 -8.92
CA ASP A 209 11.53 7.15 -9.98
C ASP A 209 11.20 5.78 -9.42
N GLY A 210 10.05 5.23 -9.83
CA GLY A 210 9.62 3.87 -9.47
C GLY A 210 10.53 2.81 -10.11
N ALA A 211 11.81 2.83 -9.78
CA ALA A 211 12.84 2.00 -10.36
C ALA A 211 12.52 0.53 -10.03
N ARG A 212 11.96 -0.17 -11.03
CA ARG A 212 12.22 -1.59 -11.19
C ARG A 212 13.74 -1.75 -11.24
N PRO A 213 14.35 -2.69 -10.51
CA PRO A 213 15.67 -3.16 -10.86
C PRO A 213 15.68 -3.55 -12.34
N ALA A 214 16.79 -3.30 -13.03
CA ALA A 214 16.96 -3.79 -14.38
C ALA A 214 16.70 -5.30 -14.40
N ASP A 215 15.96 -5.76 -15.40
CA ASP A 215 15.74 -7.18 -15.65
C ASP A 215 17.12 -7.83 -15.85
N ASP A 216 17.64 -8.48 -14.81
CA ASP A 216 18.91 -9.21 -14.86
C ASP A 216 18.69 -10.39 -15.81
N GLY A 217 18.97 -10.15 -17.09
CA GLY A 217 18.74 -11.08 -18.20
C GLY A 217 19.38 -12.44 -17.97
N LYS A 218 18.69 -13.31 -17.24
CA LYS A 218 18.84 -14.76 -17.35
C LYS A 218 17.95 -15.20 -18.48
N GLN A 219 18.54 -15.25 -19.67
CA GLN A 219 18.00 -16.00 -20.80
C GLN A 219 17.68 -17.43 -20.34
N SER A 220 16.40 -17.71 -20.10
CA SER A 220 15.88 -19.08 -20.16
C SER A 220 15.84 -19.46 -21.64
N GLY A 221 16.42 -20.62 -21.95
CA GLY A 221 16.72 -21.06 -23.30
C GLY A 221 15.51 -21.16 -24.23
N ASP A 222 15.80 -20.91 -25.50
CA ASP A 222 15.12 -21.36 -26.72
C ASP A 222 13.67 -21.82 -26.57
N ARG A 223 12.73 -20.94 -26.95
CA ARG A 223 11.70 -21.26 -27.94
C ARG A 223 11.40 -20.05 -28.82
N ALA A 224 11.68 -20.21 -30.12
CA ALA A 224 11.38 -19.25 -31.15
C ALA A 224 9.88 -18.93 -31.22
N GLY A 225 9.55 -17.65 -31.09
CA GLY A 225 8.22 -17.08 -31.33
C GLY A 225 8.38 -15.70 -31.94
N VAL A 226 8.24 -15.62 -33.26
CA VAL A 226 8.38 -14.38 -34.05
C VAL A 226 7.31 -13.37 -33.64
N VAL A 227 7.72 -12.22 -33.08
CA VAL A 227 6.88 -11.02 -33.00
C VAL A 227 7.49 -9.94 -33.88
N ARG A 228 6.83 -9.65 -35.01
CA ARG A 228 7.20 -8.60 -35.95
C ARG A 228 7.04 -7.23 -35.30
N ARG A 229 8.14 -6.47 -35.24
CA ARG A 229 8.19 -5.08 -34.76
C ARG A 229 7.61 -4.14 -35.82
N VAL A 230 6.41 -3.61 -35.59
CA VAL A 230 5.85 -2.53 -36.43
C VAL A 230 6.53 -1.21 -36.05
N ARG A 231 7.47 -0.75 -36.89
CA ARG A 231 8.01 0.61 -36.80
C ARG A 231 7.06 1.58 -37.50
N ARG A 232 6.41 2.48 -36.75
CA ARG A 232 5.76 3.67 -37.33
C ARG A 232 6.85 4.65 -37.81
N ARG A 233 6.85 4.98 -39.11
CA ARG A 233 7.65 6.08 -39.68
C ARG A 233 6.84 7.37 -39.60
N SER A 234 7.44 8.43 -39.06
CA SER A 234 6.92 9.80 -39.13
C SER A 234 7.17 10.40 -40.53
N PRO A 235 6.24 11.19 -41.11
CA PRO A 235 6.48 11.85 -42.40
C PRO A 235 7.28 13.15 -42.20
N ARG A 236 8.29 13.38 -43.06
CA ARG A 236 8.91 14.69 -43.28
C ARG A 236 8.09 15.48 -44.31
N PRO A 237 7.91 16.79 -44.19
CA PRO A 237 7.35 17.61 -45.26
C PRO A 237 8.47 18.21 -46.12
N GLY A 238 8.22 18.27 -47.43
CA GLY A 238 8.96 19.15 -48.33
C GLY A 238 9.19 18.56 -49.72
N ALA A 239 8.39 19.01 -50.69
CA ALA A 239 8.85 19.68 -51.91
C ALA A 239 7.71 19.79 -52.92
N ALA A 240 7.57 21.00 -53.45
CA ALA A 240 6.61 21.41 -54.47
C ALA A 240 6.84 20.75 -55.83
N ASN A 241 5.80 20.73 -56.66
CA ASN A 241 5.91 20.97 -58.11
C ASN A 241 4.53 21.29 -58.73
N PRO A 242 4.45 21.82 -59.97
CA PRO A 242 3.61 22.97 -60.28
C PRO A 242 2.56 22.71 -61.38
N ALA A 243 1.73 23.74 -61.57
CA ALA A 243 1.15 24.24 -62.83
C ALA A 243 0.12 23.44 -63.65
N HIS A 244 -0.75 24.28 -64.23
CA HIS A 244 -1.75 24.11 -65.30
C HIS A 244 -3.11 23.51 -64.92
N SER A 245 -4.27 24.03 -65.35
CA SER A 245 -4.74 25.31 -65.93
C SER A 245 -6.21 25.09 -66.31
N LEU A 246 -7.03 26.15 -66.35
CA LEU A 246 -8.37 26.25 -67.00
C LEU A 246 -9.50 25.56 -66.20
N ARG A 247 -10.64 26.15 -65.83
CA ARG A 247 -11.43 27.31 -66.27
C ARG A 247 -12.04 28.00 -65.05
#